data_AF-A0A949MK80-F1
#
_entry.id   AF-A0A949MK80-F1
#
_cell.length_a   1.000
_cell.length_b   1.000
_cell.length_c   1.000
_cell.angle_alpha   90.00
_cell.angle_beta   90.00
_cell.angle_gamma   90.00
#
_symmetry.space_group_name_H-M   'P 1'
#
loop_
_entity.id
_entity.type
_entity.pdbx_description
1 polymer ?
#
loop_
_entity_poly.entity_id
_entity_poly.type
_entity_poly.pdbx_seq_one_letter_code
_entity_poly.pdbx_strand_id
1 'polypeptide(L)' 'MPFLESIFGGNAKVVGKFQKIVDKINGLEAKYESFSDQQIKDEITRWKADLAGKDHEKQQAILEEILPDVFAV' A
#
# COMPACT_ATOMS: atom_id res chain seq x y z
N MET A 1 -11.23 -8.62 -32.12
CA MET A 1 -12.50 -9.30 -31.81
C MET A 1 -13.06 -8.67 -30.53
N PRO A 2 -14.11 -7.85 -30.62
CA PRO A 2 -14.59 -7.00 -29.50
C PRO A 2 -15.15 -7.79 -28.31
N PHE A 3 -15.51 -9.06 -28.52
CA PHE A 3 -16.04 -9.94 -27.47
C PHE A 3 -14.98 -10.40 -26.45
N LEU A 4 -13.73 -10.65 -26.89
CA LEU A 4 -12.63 -11.03 -26.00
C LEU A 4 -12.13 -9.84 -25.17
N GLU A 5 -12.07 -8.64 -25.75
CA GLU A 5 -11.74 -7.39 -25.04
C GLU A 5 -12.77 -7.04 -23.95
N SER A 6 -14.04 -7.41 -24.11
CA SER A 6 -15.07 -7.19 -23.10
C SER A 6 -14.87 -8.06 -21.85
N ILE A 7 -14.44 -9.32 -22.04
CA ILE A 7 -14.19 -10.27 -20.93
C ILE A 7 -12.86 -9.97 -20.22
N PHE A 8 -11.81 -9.56 -20.95
CA PHE A 8 -10.52 -9.16 -20.35
C PHE A 8 -10.49 -7.69 -19.90
N GLY A 9 -11.36 -6.82 -20.42
CA GLY A 9 -11.39 -5.38 -20.15
C GLY A 9 -11.86 -4.99 -18.75
N GLY A 10 -12.70 -5.82 -18.12
CA GLY A 10 -13.06 -5.66 -16.70
C GLY A 10 -11.86 -5.85 -15.77
N ASN A 11 -11.06 -6.89 -16.03
CA ASN A 11 -9.84 -7.19 -15.29
C ASN A 11 -8.74 -6.16 -15.56
N ALA A 12 -8.63 -5.63 -16.79
CA ALA A 12 -7.67 -4.58 -17.12
C ALA A 12 -7.87 -3.31 -16.27
N LYS A 13 -9.11 -2.94 -15.94
CA LYS A 13 -9.38 -1.80 -15.03
C LYS A 13 -8.91 -2.07 -13.60
N VAL A 14 -9.08 -3.29 -13.11
CA VAL A 14 -8.64 -3.71 -11.78
C VAL A 14 -7.11 -3.74 -11.72
N VAL A 15 -6.47 -4.33 -12.72
CA VAL A 15 -5.01 -4.35 -12.88
C VAL A 15 -4.46 -2.92 -12.91
N GLY A 16 -5.08 -2.01 -13.68
CA GLY A 16 -4.65 -0.61 -13.74
C GLY A 16 -4.78 0.14 -12.40
N LYS A 17 -5.73 -0.23 -11.54
CA LYS A 17 -5.82 0.32 -10.18
C LYS A 17 -4.68 -0.18 -9.30
N PHE A 18 -4.39 -1.47 -9.32
CA PHE A 18 -3.29 -2.05 -8.56
C PHE A 18 -1.92 -1.58 -9.05
N GLN A 19 -1.75 -1.37 -10.36
CA GLN A 19 -0.51 -0.82 -10.91
C GLN A 19 -0.17 0.53 -10.29
N LYS A 20 -1.14 1.43 -10.12
CA LYS A 20 -0.92 2.72 -9.44
C LYS A 20 -0.48 2.57 -7.98
N ILE A 21 -0.90 1.50 -7.30
CA ILE A 21 -0.48 1.22 -5.92
C ILE A 21 0.95 0.69 -5.93
N VAL A 22 1.29 -0.20 -6.86
CA VAL A 22 2.67 -0.69 -7.07
C VAL A 22 3.61 0.47 -7.39
N ASP A 23 3.20 1.40 -8.25
CA ASP A 23 4.01 2.57 -8.60
C ASP A 23 4.26 3.47 -7.37
N LYS A 24 3.28 3.58 -6.45
CA LYS A 24 3.47 4.28 -5.17
C LYS A 24 4.44 3.56 -4.26
N ILE A 25 4.34 2.23 -4.14
CA ILE A 25 5.25 1.40 -3.32
C ILE A 25 6.68 1.55 -3.83
N ASN A 26 6.91 1.37 -5.13
CA ASN A 26 8.24 1.51 -5.73
C ASN A 26 8.78 2.94 -5.59
N GLY A 27 7.91 3.96 -5.60
CA GLY A 27 8.31 5.35 -5.33
C GLY A 27 8.82 5.60 -3.91
N LEU A 28 8.53 4.70 -2.96
CA LEU A 28 8.99 4.78 -1.57
C LEU A 28 10.30 4.01 -1.33
N GLU A 29 10.78 3.23 -2.30
CA GLU A 29 12.01 2.43 -2.20
C GLU A 29 13.22 3.29 -1.79
N ALA A 30 13.43 4.42 -2.48
CA ALA A 30 14.53 5.34 -2.18
C ALA A 30 14.46 5.94 -0.76
N LYS A 31 13.26 6.10 -0.19
CA LYS A 31 13.07 6.59 1.18
C LYS A 31 13.55 5.53 2.17
N TYR A 32 13.08 4.29 2.02
CA TYR A 32 13.35 3.22 2.97
C TYR A 32 14.70 2.55 2.81
N GLU A 33 15.31 2.59 1.61
CA GLU A 33 16.70 2.17 1.41
C GLU A 33 17.67 3.00 2.27
N SER A 34 17.32 4.26 2.56
CA SER A 34 18.13 5.13 3.42
C SER A 34 17.94 4.89 4.93
N PHE A 35 16.97 4.06 5.32
CA PHE A 35 16.66 3.81 6.73
C PHE A 35 17.56 2.70 7.29
N SER A 36 17.98 2.88 8.54
CA SER A 36 18.59 1.80 9.32
C SER A 36 17.53 0.84 9.87
N ASP A 37 17.97 -0.36 10.25
CA ASP A 37 17.13 -1.38 10.92
C ASP A 37 16.36 -0.82 12.12
N GLN A 38 16.95 0.11 12.87
CA GLN A 38 16.29 0.73 14.02
C GLN A 38 15.18 1.68 13.57
N GLN A 39 15.42 2.49 12.54
CA GLN A 39 14.41 3.39 12.00
C GLN A 39 13.23 2.63 11.39
N ILE A 40 13.48 1.48 10.75
CA ILE A 40 12.43 0.57 10.27
C ILE A 40 11.58 0.06 11.44
N LYS A 41 12.21 -0.40 12.53
CA LYS A 41 11.49 -0.87 13.73
C LYS A 41 10.69 0.24 14.39
N ASP A 42 11.20 1.46 14.39
CA ASP A 42 10.52 2.62 14.97
C ASP A 42 9.26 2.98 14.16
N GLU A 43 9.30 2.95 12.83
CA GLU A 43 8.12 3.14 11.97
C GLU A 43 7.07 2.04 12.20
N ILE A 44 7.49 0.77 12.25
CA ILE A 44 6.55 -0.35 12.54
C ILE A 44 5.89 -0.16 13.91
N THR A 45 6.63 0.32 14.91
CA THR A 45 6.10 0.59 16.25
C THR A 45 5.10 1.73 16.23
N ARG A 46 5.40 2.80 15.50
CA ARG A 46 4.51 3.94 15.29
C ARG A 46 3.19 3.50 14.63
N TRP A 47 3.24 2.74 13.53
CA TRP A 47 2.03 2.27 12.85
C TRP A 47 1.13 1.41 13.74
N LYS A 48 1.74 0.52 14.55
CA LYS A 48 1.00 -0.27 15.53
C LYS A 48 0.30 0.62 16.57
N ALA A 49 0.97 1.68 17.01
CA ALA A 49 0.38 2.65 17.95
C ALA A 49 -0.77 3.44 17.31
N ASP A 50 -0.65 3.82 16.04
CA ASP A 50 -1.68 4.54 15.30
C ASP A 50 -2.97 3.69 15.15
N LEU A 51 -2.81 2.37 14.95
CA LEU A 51 -3.91 1.40 14.86
C LEU A 51 -4.52 1.01 16.22
N ALA A 52 -3.76 1.16 17.31
CA ALA A 52 -4.16 0.67 18.62
C ALA A 52 -5.38 1.44 19.16
N GLY A 53 -6.35 0.68 19.71
CA GLY A 53 -7.56 1.22 20.34
C GLY A 53 -8.52 1.94 19.38
N LYS A 54 -8.31 1.83 18.07
CA LYS A 54 -9.20 2.37 17.05
C LYS A 54 -10.29 1.35 16.72
N ASP A 55 -11.47 1.85 16.35
CA ASP A 55 -12.55 1.03 15.79
C ASP A 55 -12.21 0.57 14.36
N HIS A 56 -12.97 -0.40 13.86
CA HIS A 56 -12.69 -1.03 12.57
C HIS A 56 -12.68 -0.03 11.40
N GLU A 57 -13.58 0.95 11.40
CA GLU A 57 -13.67 1.96 10.33
C GLU A 57 -12.42 2.86 10.33
N LYS A 58 -11.98 3.34 11.50
CA LYS A 58 -10.76 4.14 11.62
C LYS A 58 -9.51 3.33 11.34
N GLN A 59 -9.47 2.05 11.75
CA GLN A 59 -8.36 1.17 11.41
C GLN A 59 -8.26 0.98 9.90
N GLN A 60 -9.38 0.78 9.21
CA GLN A 60 -9.40 0.62 7.76
C GLN A 60 -8.85 1.86 7.05
N ALA A 61 -9.26 3.07 7.47
CA ALA A 61 -8.75 4.32 6.90
C ALA A 61 -7.23 4.47 7.11
N ILE A 62 -6.74 4.16 8.32
CA ILE A 62 -5.30 4.21 8.62
C ILE A 62 -4.55 3.18 7.79
N LEU A 63 -5.07 1.95 7.69
CA LEU A 63 -4.47 0.89 6.89
C LEU A 63 -4.35 1.28 5.42
N GLU A 64 -5.36 1.90 4.83
CA GLU A 64 -5.32 2.38 3.44
C GLU A 64 -4.24 3.45 3.21
N GLU A 65 -3.96 4.28 4.23
CA GLU A 65 -2.90 5.28 4.18
C GLU A 65 -1.51 4.67 4.30
N ILE A 66 -1.30 3.77 5.28
CA ILE A 66 0.03 3.21 5.58
C ILE A 66 0.39 1.99 4.73
N LEU A 67 -0.57 1.38 4.01
CA LEU A 67 -0.34 0.16 3.25
C LEU A 67 0.85 0.30 2.28
N PRO A 68 0.96 1.35 1.45
CA PRO A 68 2.07 1.48 0.51
C PRO A 68 3.43 1.55 1.21
N ASP A 69 3.52 2.26 2.34
CA ASP A 69 4.73 2.37 3.15
C ASP A 69 5.10 1.04 3.81
N VAL A 70 4.13 0.29 4.35
CA VAL A 70 4.35 -1.05 4.95
C VAL A 70 4.90 -2.04 3.94
N PHE A 71 4.47 -1.96 2.67
CA PHE A 71 4.97 -2.84 1.61
C PHE A 71 6.34 -2.42 1.04
N ALA A 72 6.78 -1.18 1.29
CA ALA A 72 8.05 -0.66 0.82
C ALA A 72 9.21 -0.83 1.82
N VAL A 73 8.89 -1.09 3.09
CA VAL A 73 9.83 -1.40 4.18
C VAL A 73 10.23 -2.87 4.15
#